data_AF-A0A0E0LTP9-F1
#
_entry.id   AF-A0A0E0LTP9-F1
#
_cell.length_a   1.000
_cell.length_b   1.000
_cell.length_c   1.000
_cell.angle_alpha   90.00
_cell.angle_beta   90.00
_cell.angle_gamma   90.00
#
_symmetry.space_group_name_H-M   'P 1'
#
loop_
_entity.id
_entity.type
_entity.pdbx_description
1 polymer ?
#
loop_
_entity_poly.entity_id
_entity_poly.type
_entity_poly.pdbx_seq_one_letter_code
_entity_poly.pdbx_strand_id
1 'polypeptide(L)'
;MEEYLANMKTLRSYMSDLEEEATKRSAEEQRQRTAIDAHGADLAQVRAQTKQASEESEQLSKARAQLCVEISEKQGRIAALEIECATLKQDVGGGISCKTNCYCYQLKRVYHPRLFYTKTIESLTVKLQEQQVEASQSKQNLQGQSHGVLNSCGSLDKGNDIGSKQGELRIQLESTKHKIKEIKEKQSALLTEISESKQIIEQEKNTISGFLAPLQQMDMKSLEEEHKALQADKAGEIEYFQSLEERINEMKGVSDAVKCRCGLEYKVELGGEAMDLS
;
A
#
# COMPACT_ATOMS: atom_id res chain seq x y z
N MET A 1 56.33 49.57 78.59
CA MET A 1 56.73 48.22 78.12
C MET A 1 55.54 47.29 77.92
N GLU A 2 54.55 47.27 78.80
CA GLU A 2 53.38 46.38 78.69
C GLU A 2 52.52 46.61 77.44
N GLU A 3 52.27 47.88 77.08
CA GLU A 3 51.49 48.25 75.89
C GLU A 3 52.16 47.75 74.59
N TYR A 4 53.48 47.86 74.50
CA TYR A 4 54.25 47.31 73.38
C TYR A 4 54.08 45.78 73.29
N LEU A 5 54.17 45.07 74.42
CA LEU A 5 53.98 43.63 74.47
C LEU A 5 52.54 43.22 74.10
N ALA A 6 51.54 44.00 74.53
CA ALA A 6 50.15 43.79 74.13
C ALA A 6 49.97 43.97 72.62
N ASN A 7 50.51 45.05 72.04
CA ASN A 7 50.47 45.30 70.59
C ASN A 7 51.14 44.18 69.78
N MET A 8 52.29 43.67 70.25
CA MET A 8 52.98 42.56 69.58
C MET A 8 52.18 41.25 69.62
N LYS A 9 51.42 40.99 70.70
CA LYS A 9 50.51 39.84 70.77
C LYS A 9 49.35 39.99 69.79
N THR A 10 48.75 41.17 69.72
CA THR A 10 47.66 41.47 68.77
C THR A 10 48.12 41.31 67.33
N LEU A 11 49.28 41.85 66.98
CA LEU A 11 49.84 41.71 65.62
C LEU A 11 50.08 40.25 65.27
N ARG A 12 50.61 39.46 66.20
CA ARG A 12 50.84 38.02 65.98
C ARG A 12 49.54 37.26 65.77
N SER A 13 48.50 37.54 66.58
CA SER A 13 47.17 36.96 66.39
C SER A 13 46.63 37.29 65.00
N TYR A 14 46.68 38.56 64.61
CA TYR A 14 46.20 39.02 63.31
C TYR A 14 46.96 38.37 62.15
N MET A 15 48.28 38.22 62.26
CA MET A 15 49.08 37.51 61.26
C MET A 15 48.66 36.03 61.15
N SER A 16 48.45 35.35 62.26
CA SER A 16 47.98 33.95 62.25
C SER A 16 46.59 33.82 61.63
N ASP A 17 45.66 34.74 61.92
CA ASP A 17 44.33 34.75 61.32
C ASP A 17 44.40 34.97 59.80
N LEU A 18 45.29 35.87 59.35
CA LEU A 18 45.54 36.10 57.91
C LEU A 18 46.16 34.90 57.20
N GLU A 19 47.10 34.21 57.84
CA GLU A 19 47.70 32.98 57.31
C GLU A 19 46.64 31.88 57.18
N GLU A 20 45.79 31.69 58.20
CA GLU A 20 44.68 30.73 58.14
C GLU A 20 43.72 31.06 56.99
N GLU A 21 43.31 32.33 56.87
CA GLU A 21 42.46 32.79 55.77
C GLU A 21 43.10 32.59 54.39
N ALA A 22 44.41 32.81 54.26
CA ALA A 22 45.14 32.57 53.02
C ALA A 22 45.15 31.07 52.64
N THR A 23 45.33 30.18 53.62
CA THR A 23 45.27 28.73 53.37
C THR A 23 43.87 28.27 52.96
N LYS A 24 42.82 28.77 53.61
CA LYS A 24 41.42 28.48 53.25
C LYS A 24 41.10 28.93 51.83
N ARG A 25 41.48 30.17 51.47
CA ARG A 25 41.28 30.68 50.10
C ARG A 25 42.05 29.88 49.06
N SER A 26 43.28 29.48 49.34
CA SER A 26 44.09 28.65 48.43
C SER A 26 43.45 27.26 48.20
N ALA A 27 42.95 26.63 49.27
CA ALA A 27 42.24 25.35 49.15
C ALA A 27 40.95 25.46 48.34
N GLU A 28 40.17 26.53 48.55
CA GLU A 28 38.95 26.78 47.79
C GLU A 28 39.24 27.08 46.31
N GLU A 29 40.27 27.85 46.00
CA GLU A 29 40.67 28.12 44.61
C GLU A 29 41.08 26.83 43.89
N GLN A 30 41.83 25.95 44.54
CA GLN A 30 42.21 24.66 43.96
C GLN A 30 41.00 23.75 43.74
N ARG A 31 40.01 23.79 44.64
CA ARG A 31 38.74 23.08 44.49
C ARG A 31 37.97 23.59 43.26
N GLN A 32 37.87 24.90 43.11
CA GLN A 32 37.20 25.54 41.97
C GLN A 32 37.88 25.22 40.64
N ARG A 33 39.22 25.27 40.59
CA ARG A 33 39.98 24.88 39.38
C ARG A 33 39.69 23.44 38.97
N THR A 34 39.70 22.51 39.92
CA THR A 34 39.39 21.09 39.65
C THR A 34 37.96 20.92 39.13
N ALA A 35 37.00 21.67 39.66
CA ALA A 35 35.62 21.65 39.18
C ALA A 35 35.49 22.22 37.75
N ILE A 36 36.19 23.31 37.45
CA ILE A 36 36.24 23.91 36.11
C ILE A 36 36.83 22.92 35.10
N ASP A 37 37.92 22.25 35.44
CA ASP A 37 38.55 21.25 34.56
C ASP A 37 37.62 20.06 34.29
N ALA A 38 36.91 19.57 35.32
CA ALA A 38 35.92 18.52 35.18
C ALA A 38 34.78 18.93 34.24
N HIS A 39 34.20 20.13 34.45
CA HIS A 39 33.17 20.65 33.55
C HIS A 39 33.69 20.89 32.13
N GLY A 40 34.96 21.27 31.97
CA GLY A 40 35.60 21.37 30.67
C GLY A 40 35.65 20.04 29.92
N ALA A 41 35.93 18.94 30.63
CA ALA A 41 35.90 17.60 30.08
C ALA A 41 34.47 17.16 29.69
N ASP A 42 33.49 17.43 30.56
CA ASP A 42 32.08 17.13 30.28
C ASP A 42 31.59 17.88 29.04
N LEU A 43 31.90 19.18 28.91
CA LEU A 43 31.57 19.98 27.73
C LEU A 43 32.21 19.45 26.45
N ALA A 44 33.46 18.98 26.53
CA ALA A 44 34.13 18.37 25.38
C ALA A 44 33.44 17.06 24.95
N GLN A 45 33.00 16.25 25.91
CA GLN A 45 32.24 15.03 25.64
C GLN A 45 30.88 15.34 25.00
N VAL A 46 30.12 16.29 25.57
CA VAL A 46 28.83 16.71 25.00
C VAL A 46 28.99 17.21 23.57
N ARG A 47 30.00 18.05 23.29
CA ARG A 47 30.29 18.51 21.92
C ARG A 47 30.58 17.36 20.96
N ALA A 48 31.32 16.34 21.39
CA ALA A 48 31.60 15.17 20.56
C ALA A 48 30.31 14.38 20.26
N GLN A 49 29.46 14.17 21.28
CA GLN A 49 28.17 13.49 21.13
C GLN A 49 27.20 14.28 20.23
N THR A 50 27.10 15.60 20.41
CA THR A 50 26.28 16.47 19.54
C THR A 50 26.74 16.39 18.09
N LYS A 51 28.06 16.39 17.85
CA LYS A 51 28.59 16.25 16.49
C LYS A 51 28.20 14.91 15.87
N GLN A 52 28.40 13.81 16.60
CA GLN A 52 28.01 12.48 16.17
C GLN A 52 26.50 12.39 15.86
N ALA A 53 25.65 12.91 16.76
CA ALA A 53 24.20 12.93 16.56
C ALA A 53 23.80 13.71 15.30
N SER A 54 24.46 14.85 15.02
CA SER A 54 24.21 15.62 13.79
C SER A 54 24.57 14.83 12.52
N GLU A 55 25.68 14.08 12.54
CA GLU A 55 26.12 13.25 11.41
C GLU A 55 25.17 12.07 11.19
N GLU A 56 24.70 11.43 12.27
CA GLU A 56 23.70 10.35 12.22
C GLU A 56 22.34 10.86 11.70
N SER A 57 21.89 12.05 12.14
CA SER A 57 20.68 12.70 11.66
C SER A 57 20.75 13.01 10.15
N GLU A 58 21.89 13.51 9.66
CA GLU A 58 22.09 13.75 8.23
C GLU A 58 22.03 12.45 7.40
N GLN A 59 22.61 11.36 7.91
CA GLN A 59 22.54 10.05 7.25
C GLN A 59 21.11 9.50 7.21
N LEU A 60 20.37 9.61 8.32
CA LEU A 60 18.97 9.22 8.39
C LEU A 60 18.09 10.04 7.44
N SER A 61 18.34 11.34 7.34
CA SER A 61 17.64 12.22 6.38
C SER A 61 17.86 11.77 4.93
N LYS A 62 19.10 11.43 4.56
CA LYS A 62 19.42 10.88 3.23
C LYS A 62 18.71 9.55 2.97
N ALA A 63 18.72 8.63 3.93
CA ALA A 63 18.03 7.34 3.81
C ALA A 63 16.50 7.52 3.68
N ARG A 64 15.92 8.44 4.44
CA ARG A 64 14.50 8.79 4.37
C ARG A 64 14.14 9.36 2.98
N ALA A 65 14.95 10.25 2.44
CA ALA A 65 14.74 10.81 1.11
C ALA A 65 14.74 9.71 0.02
N GLN A 66 15.66 8.74 0.11
CA GLN A 66 15.70 7.59 -0.80
C GLN A 66 14.44 6.72 -0.69
N LEU A 67 14.00 6.40 0.53
CA LEU A 67 12.76 5.65 0.75
C LEU A 67 11.52 6.37 0.19
N CYS A 68 11.45 7.70 0.32
CA CYS A 68 10.34 8.47 -0.26
C CYS A 68 10.29 8.32 -1.78
N VAL A 69 11.44 8.32 -2.47
CA VAL A 69 11.50 8.06 -3.92
C VAL A 69 10.98 6.67 -4.25
N GLU A 70 11.46 5.64 -3.54
CA GLU A 70 11.01 4.26 -3.77
C GLU A 70 9.50 4.07 -3.53
N ILE A 71 8.94 4.73 -2.52
CA ILE A 71 7.50 4.69 -2.22
C ILE A 71 6.71 5.33 -3.37
N SER A 72 7.12 6.50 -3.85
CA SER A 72 6.46 7.16 -4.97
C SER A 72 6.52 6.32 -6.25
N GLU A 73 7.65 5.67 -6.53
CA GLU A 73 7.76 4.74 -7.66
C GLU A 73 6.84 3.52 -7.52
N LYS A 74 6.72 2.95 -6.32
CA LYS A 74 5.82 1.83 -6.05
C LYS A 74 4.36 2.25 -6.18
N GLN A 75 3.98 3.41 -5.66
CA GLN A 75 2.64 3.97 -5.82
C GLN A 75 2.29 4.20 -7.29
N GLY A 76 3.23 4.70 -8.10
CA GLY A 76 3.03 4.84 -9.55
C GLY A 76 2.78 3.50 -10.25
N ARG A 77 3.52 2.45 -9.86
CA ARG A 77 3.30 1.08 -10.38
C ARG A 77 1.94 0.51 -9.98
N ILE A 78 1.51 0.72 -8.73
CA ILE A 78 0.18 0.29 -8.25
C ILE A 78 -0.91 0.98 -9.08
N ALA A 79 -0.84 2.30 -9.25
CA ALA A 79 -1.82 3.04 -10.04
C ALA A 79 -1.89 2.56 -11.50
N ALA A 80 -0.75 2.24 -12.12
CA ALA A 80 -0.71 1.67 -13.46
C ALA A 80 -1.41 0.30 -13.52
N LEU A 81 -1.14 -0.59 -12.56
CA LEU A 81 -1.77 -1.90 -12.47
C LEU A 81 -3.28 -1.80 -12.20
N GLU A 82 -3.72 -0.83 -11.41
CA GLU A 82 -5.15 -0.58 -11.18
C GLU A 82 -5.87 -0.18 -12.47
N ILE A 83 -5.25 0.65 -13.31
CA ILE A 83 -5.78 1.02 -14.63
C ILE A 83 -5.84 -0.20 -15.55
N GLU A 84 -4.79 -1.02 -15.59
CA GLU A 84 -4.77 -2.27 -16.37
C GLU A 84 -5.87 -3.25 -15.90
N CYS A 85 -6.03 -3.43 -14.59
CA CYS A 85 -7.08 -4.25 -14.00
C CYS A 85 -8.48 -3.74 -14.37
N ALA A 86 -8.71 -2.42 -14.31
CA ALA A 86 -9.98 -1.81 -14.71
C ALA A 86 -10.27 -2.06 -16.20
N THR A 87 -9.25 -1.90 -17.06
CA THR A 87 -9.36 -2.15 -18.51
C THR A 87 -9.70 -3.61 -18.79
N LEU A 88 -8.98 -4.55 -18.17
CA LEU A 88 -9.24 -5.99 -18.32
C LEU A 88 -10.64 -6.36 -17.85
N LYS A 89 -11.10 -5.78 -16.73
CA LYS A 89 -12.46 -6.00 -16.21
C LYS A 89 -13.53 -5.51 -17.20
N GLN A 90 -13.30 -4.37 -17.84
CA GLN A 90 -14.18 -3.85 -18.89
C GLN A 90 -14.20 -4.75 -20.13
N ASP A 91 -13.03 -5.20 -20.59
CA ASP A 91 -12.91 -6.06 -21.78
C ASP A 91 -13.56 -7.43 -21.58
N VAL A 92 -13.33 -8.05 -20.42
CA VAL A 92 -13.94 -9.34 -20.07
C VAL A 92 -15.46 -9.19 -19.91
N GLY A 93 -15.92 -8.15 -19.20
CA GLY A 93 -17.35 -7.87 -19.02
C GLY A 93 -18.06 -7.59 -20.36
N GLY A 94 -17.45 -6.78 -21.23
CA GLY A 94 -17.95 -6.49 -22.57
C GLY A 94 -17.97 -7.74 -23.47
N GLY A 95 -16.92 -8.57 -23.41
CA GLY A 95 -16.84 -9.82 -24.15
C GLY A 95 -17.90 -10.85 -23.74
N ILE A 96 -18.19 -10.98 -22.44
CA ILE A 96 -19.24 -11.88 -21.93
C ILE A 96 -20.63 -11.39 -22.34
N SER A 97 -20.90 -10.08 -22.21
CA SER A 97 -22.17 -9.47 -22.63
C SER A 97 -22.41 -9.62 -24.14
N CYS A 98 -21.38 -9.34 -24.95
CA CYS A 98 -21.45 -9.48 -26.41
C CYS A 98 -21.71 -10.93 -26.85
N LYS A 99 -20.99 -11.90 -26.26
CA LYS A 99 -21.20 -13.33 -26.56
C LYS A 99 -22.62 -13.77 -26.19
N THR A 100 -23.11 -13.40 -25.01
CA THR A 100 -24.46 -13.74 -24.54
C THR A 100 -25.53 -13.17 -25.48
N ASN A 101 -25.39 -11.90 -25.88
CA ASN A 101 -26.31 -11.28 -26.84
C ASN A 101 -26.25 -11.94 -28.23
N CYS A 102 -25.07 -12.32 -28.70
CA CYS A 102 -24.91 -13.03 -29.98
C CYS A 102 -25.57 -14.42 -29.94
N TYR A 103 -25.40 -15.18 -28.86
CA TYR A 103 -26.09 -16.45 -28.65
C TYR A 103 -27.62 -16.28 -28.64
N CYS A 104 -28.14 -15.29 -27.90
CA CYS A 104 -29.57 -14.99 -27.86
C CYS A 104 -30.13 -14.61 -29.25
N TYR A 105 -29.37 -13.84 -30.04
CA TYR A 105 -29.75 -13.48 -31.40
C TYR A 105 -29.75 -14.70 -32.35
N GLN A 106 -28.71 -15.54 -32.29
CA GLN A 106 -28.63 -16.76 -33.10
C GLN A 106 -29.73 -17.77 -32.73
N LEU A 107 -30.02 -17.94 -31.43
CA LEU A 107 -31.12 -18.78 -30.95
C LEU A 107 -32.47 -18.30 -31.51
N LYS A 108 -32.76 -17.00 -31.50
CA LYS A 108 -33.99 -16.44 -32.10
C LYS A 108 -34.08 -16.72 -33.60
N ARG A 109 -32.96 -16.64 -34.34
CA ARG A 109 -32.88 -16.94 -35.78
C ARG A 109 -33.19 -18.40 -36.11
N VAL A 110 -32.87 -19.33 -35.21
CA VAL A 110 -33.09 -20.78 -35.43
C VAL A 110 -34.44 -21.24 -34.86
N TYR A 111 -34.88 -20.66 -33.75
CA TYR A 111 -36.11 -21.05 -33.07
C TYR A 111 -37.37 -20.67 -33.87
N HIS A 112 -37.35 -19.51 -34.54
CA HIS A 112 -38.51 -19.00 -35.29
C HIS A 112 -38.86 -19.84 -36.53
N PRO A 113 -37.90 -20.26 -37.37
CA PRO A 113 -38.16 -21.21 -38.46
C PRO A 113 -38.60 -22.58 -37.94
N ARG A 114 -38.02 -23.07 -36.84
CA ARG A 114 -38.35 -24.39 -36.29
C ARG A 114 -39.80 -24.47 -35.83
N LEU A 115 -40.29 -23.43 -35.15
CA LEU A 115 -41.71 -23.28 -34.78
C LEU A 115 -42.65 -23.25 -36.00
N PHE A 116 -42.23 -22.58 -37.09
CA PHE A 116 -43.00 -22.53 -38.33
C PHE A 116 -43.14 -23.91 -38.99
N TYR A 117 -42.03 -24.66 -39.09
CA TYR A 117 -42.04 -26.02 -39.62
C TYR A 117 -42.84 -26.97 -38.73
N THR A 118 -42.74 -26.88 -37.40
CA THR A 118 -43.55 -27.69 -36.49
C THR A 118 -45.05 -27.44 -36.71
N LYS A 119 -45.48 -26.18 -36.78
CA LYS A 119 -46.89 -25.84 -37.06
C LYS A 119 -47.36 -26.33 -38.43
N THR A 120 -46.48 -26.31 -39.43
CA THR A 120 -46.81 -26.80 -40.77
C THR A 120 -46.95 -28.32 -40.77
N ILE A 121 -46.07 -29.03 -40.09
CA ILE A 121 -46.15 -30.49 -39.92
C ILE A 121 -47.42 -30.87 -39.16
N GLU A 122 -47.75 -30.19 -38.07
CA GLU A 122 -48.99 -30.41 -37.32
C GLU A 122 -50.22 -30.19 -38.21
N SER A 123 -50.27 -29.10 -38.99
CA SER A 123 -51.36 -28.84 -39.93
C SER A 123 -51.48 -29.91 -41.03
N LEU A 124 -50.36 -30.36 -41.59
CA LEU A 124 -50.34 -31.43 -42.58
C LEU A 124 -50.76 -32.78 -41.97
N THR A 125 -50.39 -33.03 -40.72
CA THR A 125 -50.76 -34.25 -39.99
C THR A 125 -52.27 -34.30 -39.74
N VAL A 126 -52.88 -33.19 -39.34
CA VAL A 126 -54.33 -33.06 -39.18
C VAL A 126 -55.04 -33.30 -40.52
N LYS A 127 -54.58 -32.65 -41.60
CA LYS A 127 -55.14 -32.85 -42.95
C LYS A 127 -55.01 -34.30 -43.43
N LEU A 128 -53.90 -34.97 -43.12
CA LEU A 128 -53.69 -36.38 -43.45
C LEU A 128 -54.64 -37.29 -42.65
N GLN A 129 -54.87 -36.99 -41.37
CA GLN A 129 -55.83 -37.70 -40.53
C GLN A 129 -57.26 -37.52 -41.03
N GLU A 130 -57.64 -36.30 -41.45
CA GLU A 130 -58.93 -36.02 -42.09
C GLU A 130 -59.11 -36.82 -43.39
N GLN A 131 -58.09 -36.84 -44.26
CA GLN A 131 -58.11 -37.66 -45.49
C GLN A 131 -58.12 -39.16 -45.20
N GLN A 132 -57.50 -39.60 -44.11
CA GLN A 132 -57.51 -41.01 -43.71
C GLN A 132 -58.86 -41.41 -43.12
N VAL A 133 -59.58 -40.51 -42.46
CA VAL A 133 -60.98 -40.73 -42.04
C VAL A 133 -61.91 -40.76 -43.26
N GLU A 134 -61.69 -39.92 -44.26
CA GLU A 134 -62.42 -39.98 -45.55
C GLU A 134 -62.09 -41.26 -46.35
N ALA A 135 -60.83 -41.69 -46.38
CA ALA A 135 -60.40 -42.93 -47.04
C ALA A 135 -60.84 -44.20 -46.28
N SER A 136 -61.05 -44.11 -44.96
CA SER A 136 -61.60 -45.21 -44.16
C SER A 136 -63.10 -45.42 -44.40
N GLN A 137 -63.80 -44.44 -44.97
CA GLN A 137 -65.19 -44.58 -45.44
C GLN A 137 -65.29 -45.09 -46.87
N SER A 138 -64.17 -45.11 -47.62
CA SER A 138 -64.14 -45.55 -49.02
C SER A 138 -62.85 -46.31 -49.33
N LYS A 139 -62.80 -47.58 -48.89
CA LYS A 139 -62.02 -48.66 -49.55
C LYS A 139 -62.33 -50.03 -48.92
N GLN A 140 -63.42 -50.63 -49.39
CA GLN A 140 -63.31 -52.01 -49.84
C GLN A 140 -62.41 -52.05 -51.08
N ASN A 141 -61.60 -53.10 -51.15
CA ASN A 141 -61.03 -53.69 -52.36
C ASN A 141 -59.81 -53.04 -53.06
N LEU A 142 -58.83 -53.94 -53.20
CA LEU A 142 -57.96 -54.19 -54.35
C LEU A 142 -56.50 -53.71 -54.28
N GLN A 143 -55.72 -54.64 -54.79
CA GLN A 143 -54.31 -54.96 -54.63
C GLN A 143 -53.60 -54.74 -55.98
N GLY A 144 -52.29 -54.50 -55.93
CA GLY A 144 -51.38 -54.54 -57.08
C GLY A 144 -51.09 -53.16 -57.67
N GLN A 145 -49.96 -52.89 -58.32
CA GLN A 145 -48.74 -53.63 -58.62
C GLN A 145 -47.79 -52.62 -59.30
N SER A 146 -46.48 -52.92 -59.32
CA SER A 146 -45.52 -52.56 -60.39
C SER A 146 -44.76 -51.21 -60.37
N HIS A 147 -43.48 -51.33 -59.99
CA HIS A 147 -42.24 -50.94 -60.72
C HIS A 147 -42.08 -49.57 -61.41
N GLY A 148 -40.92 -48.96 -61.11
CA GLY A 148 -40.21 -48.02 -62.00
C GLY A 148 -38.77 -47.77 -61.53
N VAL A 149 -37.78 -48.39 -62.20
CA VAL A 149 -36.33 -48.15 -62.08
C VAL A 149 -35.86 -47.40 -63.33
N LEU A 150 -34.97 -46.41 -63.17
CA LEU A 150 -34.00 -45.79 -64.13
C LEU A 150 -33.75 -44.32 -63.69
N ASN A 151 -32.58 -43.68 -63.76
CA ASN A 151 -31.22 -44.01 -64.18
C ASN A 151 -30.24 -42.90 -63.66
N SER A 152 -28.95 -43.21 -63.73
CA SER A 152 -27.72 -42.49 -63.34
C SER A 152 -27.41 -41.15 -64.06
N CYS A 153 -26.64 -40.26 -63.40
CA CYS A 153 -25.39 -39.60 -63.84
C CYS A 153 -25.13 -38.37 -62.90
N GLY A 154 -23.99 -38.13 -62.23
CA GLY A 154 -22.61 -38.24 -62.65
C GLY A 154 -22.09 -36.87 -63.13
N SER A 155 -21.53 -36.04 -62.23
CA SER A 155 -20.49 -35.06 -62.61
C SER A 155 -19.70 -34.59 -61.38
N LEU A 156 -18.45 -35.03 -61.33
CA LEU A 156 -17.37 -34.46 -60.52
C LEU A 156 -16.87 -33.22 -61.26
N ASP A 157 -16.95 -32.05 -60.63
CA ASP A 157 -16.16 -30.90 -61.06
C ASP A 157 -15.02 -30.64 -60.06
N LYS A 158 -13.79 -30.75 -60.57
CA LYS A 158 -12.54 -30.42 -59.89
C LYS A 158 -12.13 -29.03 -60.35
N GLY A 159 -11.80 -28.14 -59.42
CA GLY A 159 -11.10 -26.92 -59.82
C GLY A 159 -10.66 -26.01 -58.69
N ASN A 160 -9.46 -26.25 -58.17
CA ASN A 160 -8.55 -25.28 -57.52
C ASN A 160 -9.03 -24.46 -56.31
N ASP A 161 -8.83 -24.97 -55.09
CA ASP A 161 -8.64 -24.13 -53.90
C ASP A 161 -7.91 -24.82 -52.72
N ILE A 162 -7.08 -25.84 -52.99
CA ILE A 162 -6.47 -26.66 -51.93
C ILE A 162 -5.16 -26.02 -51.40
N GLY A 163 -4.41 -25.31 -52.25
CA GLY A 163 -3.15 -24.65 -51.85
C GLY A 163 -3.34 -23.44 -50.93
N SER A 164 -4.40 -22.65 -51.15
CA SER A 164 -4.73 -21.46 -50.33
C SER A 164 -5.19 -21.85 -48.92
N LYS A 165 -6.10 -22.84 -48.83
CA LYS A 165 -6.64 -23.34 -47.56
C LYS A 165 -5.58 -24.01 -46.67
N GLN A 166 -4.59 -24.68 -47.26
CA GLN A 166 -3.53 -25.33 -46.50
C GLN A 166 -2.54 -24.33 -45.87
N GLY A 167 -2.26 -23.21 -46.56
CA GLY A 167 -1.45 -22.11 -46.02
C GLY A 167 -2.15 -21.37 -44.87
N GLU A 168 -3.43 -21.06 -45.04
CA GLU A 168 -4.29 -20.42 -44.03
C GLU A 168 -4.38 -21.26 -42.75
N LEU A 169 -4.64 -22.57 -42.88
CA LEU A 169 -4.70 -23.50 -41.75
C LEU A 169 -3.35 -23.61 -41.01
N ARG A 170 -2.22 -23.52 -41.73
CA ARG A 170 -0.89 -23.55 -41.11
C ARG A 170 -0.62 -22.27 -40.30
N ILE A 171 -1.03 -21.10 -40.79
CA ILE A 171 -0.91 -19.84 -40.06
C ILE A 171 -1.79 -19.85 -38.81
N GLN A 172 -3.03 -20.35 -38.91
CA GLN A 172 -3.92 -20.51 -37.76
C GLN A 172 -3.38 -21.50 -36.72
N LEU A 173 -2.75 -22.59 -37.16
CA LEU A 173 -2.11 -23.56 -36.28
C LEU A 173 -0.93 -22.95 -35.50
N GLU A 174 -0.05 -22.21 -36.18
CA GLU A 174 1.07 -21.54 -35.50
C GLU A 174 0.58 -20.40 -34.58
N SER A 175 -0.45 -19.65 -34.98
CA SER A 175 -1.09 -18.63 -34.13
C SER A 175 -1.71 -19.23 -32.87
N THR A 176 -2.42 -20.36 -32.99
CA THR A 176 -3.03 -21.04 -31.83
C THR A 176 -1.97 -21.66 -30.92
N LYS A 177 -0.91 -22.23 -31.48
CA LYS A 177 0.25 -22.73 -30.72
C LYS A 177 0.95 -21.62 -29.94
N HIS A 178 1.11 -20.44 -30.53
CA HIS A 178 1.66 -19.28 -29.84
C HIS A 178 0.77 -18.82 -28.68
N LYS A 179 -0.55 -18.72 -28.89
CA LYS A 179 -1.52 -18.38 -27.84
C LYS A 179 -1.51 -19.39 -26.68
N ILE A 180 -1.38 -20.68 -26.98
CA ILE A 180 -1.26 -21.73 -25.94
C ILE A 180 0.01 -21.54 -25.11
N LYS A 181 1.12 -21.16 -25.75
CA LYS A 181 2.37 -20.88 -25.05
C LYS A 181 2.23 -19.68 -24.11
N GLU A 182 1.64 -18.59 -24.59
CA GLU A 182 1.36 -17.38 -23.81
C GLU A 182 0.43 -17.68 -22.61
N ILE A 183 -0.61 -18.50 -22.81
CA ILE A 183 -1.50 -18.94 -21.73
C ILE A 183 -0.73 -19.75 -20.67
N LYS A 184 0.18 -20.64 -21.09
CA LYS A 184 1.00 -21.41 -20.15
C LYS A 184 1.94 -20.52 -19.34
N GLU A 185 2.56 -19.54 -19.98
CA GLU A 185 3.42 -18.56 -19.30
C GLU A 185 2.63 -17.75 -18.27
N LYS A 186 1.44 -17.25 -18.63
CA LYS A 186 0.53 -16.56 -17.68
C LYS A 186 0.06 -17.46 -16.55
N GLN A 187 -0.23 -18.74 -16.83
CA GLN A 187 -0.61 -19.72 -15.81
C GLN A 187 0.52 -19.95 -14.80
N SER A 188 1.77 -20.05 -15.27
CA SER A 188 2.94 -20.17 -14.39
C SER A 188 3.14 -18.91 -13.54
N ALA A 189 2.98 -17.71 -14.11
CA ALA A 189 3.08 -16.46 -13.35
C ALA A 189 2.02 -16.38 -12.24
N LEU A 190 0.77 -16.70 -12.57
CA LEU A 190 -0.35 -16.66 -11.62
C LEU A 190 -0.18 -17.70 -10.50
N LEU A 191 0.42 -18.88 -10.79
CA LEU A 191 0.77 -19.86 -9.76
C LEU A 191 1.82 -19.33 -8.79
N THR A 192 2.80 -18.57 -9.27
CA THR A 192 3.81 -17.91 -8.42
C THR A 192 3.15 -16.86 -7.53
N GLU A 193 2.32 -15.97 -8.08
CA GLU A 193 1.60 -14.95 -7.31
C GLU A 193 0.68 -15.55 -6.23
N ILE A 194 0.01 -16.67 -6.54
CA ILE A 194 -0.79 -17.42 -5.54
C ILE A 194 0.10 -17.91 -4.39
N SER A 195 1.31 -18.40 -4.70
CA SER A 195 2.24 -18.89 -3.68
C SER A 195 2.75 -17.77 -2.78
N GLU A 196 3.05 -16.60 -3.35
CA GLU A 196 3.49 -15.41 -2.62
C GLU A 196 2.36 -14.86 -1.74
N SER A 197 1.15 -14.73 -2.29
CA SER A 197 -0.04 -14.30 -1.54
C SER A 197 -0.32 -15.22 -0.36
N LYS A 198 -0.17 -16.54 -0.54
CA LYS A 198 -0.33 -17.52 0.54
C LYS A 198 0.71 -17.33 1.64
N GLN A 199 1.95 -17.00 1.28
CA GLN A 199 3.01 -16.72 2.26
C GLN A 199 2.71 -15.45 3.07
N ILE A 200 2.24 -14.39 2.42
CA ILE A 200 1.85 -13.13 3.09
C ILE A 200 0.69 -13.38 4.06
N ILE A 201 -0.35 -14.10 3.62
CA ILE A 201 -1.49 -14.43 4.47
C ILE A 201 -1.06 -15.22 5.71
N GLU A 202 -0.15 -16.20 5.57
CA GLU A 202 0.33 -16.95 6.73
C GLU A 202 1.20 -16.08 7.66
N GLN A 203 2.01 -15.16 7.11
CA GLN A 203 2.76 -14.19 7.90
C GLN A 203 1.84 -13.27 8.69
N GLU A 204 0.83 -12.68 8.05
CA GLU A 204 -0.15 -11.82 8.72
C GLU A 204 -0.94 -12.56 9.79
N LYS A 205 -1.35 -13.81 9.51
CA LYS A 205 -2.03 -14.66 10.48
C LYS A 205 -1.17 -14.96 11.71
N ASN A 206 0.14 -15.19 11.52
CA ASN A 206 1.08 -15.35 12.63
C ASN A 206 1.22 -14.05 13.43
N THR A 207 1.25 -12.89 12.77
CA THR A 207 1.24 -11.58 13.45
C THR A 207 -0.04 -11.39 14.26
N ILE A 208 -1.20 -11.72 13.67
CA ILE A 208 -2.50 -11.63 14.35
C ILE A 208 -2.52 -12.51 15.60
N SER A 209 -1.95 -13.72 15.52
CA SER A 209 -1.85 -14.66 16.64
C SER A 209 -1.03 -14.12 17.83
N GLY A 210 -0.17 -13.13 17.61
CA GLY A 210 0.62 -12.47 18.66
C GLY A 210 -0.13 -11.38 19.43
N PHE A 211 -1.30 -10.92 18.96
CA PHE A 211 -2.11 -9.94 19.69
C PHE A 211 -2.88 -10.57 20.86
N LEU A 212 -3.30 -9.73 21.80
CA LEU A 212 -4.16 -10.16 22.91
C LEU A 212 -5.51 -10.69 22.38
N ALA A 213 -6.03 -11.74 23.01
CA ALA A 213 -7.27 -12.39 22.59
C ALA A 213 -8.48 -11.44 22.39
N PRO A 214 -8.69 -10.38 23.20
CA PRO A 214 -9.74 -9.41 22.93
C PRO A 214 -9.57 -8.70 21.59
N LEU A 215 -8.35 -8.32 21.22
CA LEU A 215 -8.06 -7.64 19.94
C LEU A 215 -8.25 -8.57 18.74
N GLN A 216 -7.95 -9.87 18.89
CA GLN A 216 -8.18 -10.87 17.85
C GLN A 216 -9.67 -11.16 17.61
N GLN A 217 -10.50 -10.94 18.63
CA GLN A 217 -11.94 -11.21 18.60
C GLN A 217 -12.78 -9.99 18.24
N MET A 218 -12.18 -8.79 18.18
CA MET A 218 -12.88 -7.60 17.72
C MET A 218 -13.30 -7.74 16.26
N ASP A 219 -14.49 -7.26 15.95
CA ASP A 219 -14.94 -7.18 14.58
C ASP A 219 -14.20 -6.06 13.83
N MET A 220 -14.16 -6.19 12.51
CA MET A 220 -13.44 -5.27 11.63
C MET A 220 -13.90 -3.82 11.77
N LYS A 221 -15.19 -3.61 12.04
CA LYS A 221 -15.75 -2.26 12.17
C LYS A 221 -15.28 -1.61 13.47
N SER A 222 -15.32 -2.34 14.58
CA SER A 222 -14.77 -1.88 15.87
C SER A 222 -13.28 -1.56 15.76
N LEU A 223 -12.50 -2.40 15.07
CA LEU A 223 -11.07 -2.16 14.86
C LEU A 223 -10.81 -0.90 14.00
N GLU A 224 -11.64 -0.65 12.99
CA GLU A 224 -11.56 0.56 12.15
C GLU A 224 -11.93 1.83 12.93
N GLU A 225 -12.93 1.76 13.81
CA GLU A 225 -13.33 2.85 14.70
C GLU A 225 -12.22 3.21 15.70
N GLU A 226 -11.62 2.20 16.37
CA GLU A 226 -10.47 2.39 17.28
C GLU A 226 -9.25 2.96 16.55
N HIS A 227 -8.94 2.47 15.34
CA HIS A 227 -7.85 3.01 14.55
C HIS A 227 -8.06 4.49 14.18
N LYS A 228 -9.30 4.88 13.85
CA LYS A 228 -9.64 6.30 13.60
C LYS A 228 -9.55 7.15 14.86
N ALA A 229 -9.96 6.63 16.02
CA ALA A 229 -9.81 7.31 17.29
C ALA A 229 -8.33 7.56 17.62
N LEU A 230 -7.48 6.53 17.50
CA LEU A 230 -6.04 6.66 17.71
C LEU A 230 -5.37 7.63 16.73
N GLN A 231 -5.83 7.69 15.47
CA GLN A 231 -5.35 8.69 14.51
C GLN A 231 -5.75 10.12 14.90
N ALA A 232 -6.97 10.30 15.40
CA ALA A 232 -7.43 11.60 15.86
C ALA A 232 -6.65 12.06 17.11
N ASP A 233 -6.43 11.17 18.07
CA ASP A 233 -5.64 11.45 19.27
C ASP A 233 -4.20 11.84 18.89
N LYS A 234 -3.58 11.09 17.98
CA LYS A 234 -2.25 11.42 17.45
C LYS A 234 -2.20 12.80 16.80
N ALA A 235 -3.24 13.18 16.06
CA ALA A 235 -3.31 14.52 15.46
C ALA A 235 -3.40 15.60 16.54
N GLY A 236 -4.24 15.39 17.56
CA GLY A 236 -4.36 16.30 18.71
C GLY A 236 -3.06 16.43 19.51
N GLU A 237 -2.31 15.35 19.72
CA GLU A 237 -0.99 15.39 20.35
C GLU A 237 0.00 16.22 19.53
N ILE A 238 0.04 16.03 18.21
CA ILE A 238 0.92 16.81 17.31
C ILE A 238 0.57 18.30 17.38
N GLU A 239 -0.71 18.66 17.34
CA GLU A 239 -1.16 20.05 17.46
C GLU A 239 -0.78 20.65 18.82
N TYR A 240 -0.92 19.88 19.90
CA TYR A 240 -0.49 20.31 21.23
C TYR A 240 1.02 20.57 21.30
N PHE A 241 1.83 19.66 20.75
CA PHE A 241 3.28 19.84 20.68
C PHE A 241 3.67 21.07 19.84
N GLN A 242 3.03 21.29 18.70
CA GLN A 242 3.25 22.49 17.88
C GLN A 242 2.88 23.77 18.63
N SER A 243 1.77 23.77 19.38
CA SER A 243 1.38 24.92 20.20
C SER A 243 2.38 25.21 21.33
N LEU A 244 2.94 24.17 21.96
CA LEU A 244 4.00 24.34 22.95
C LEU A 244 5.27 24.91 22.33
N GLU A 245 5.66 24.43 21.16
CA GLU A 245 6.83 24.92 20.42
C GLU A 245 6.66 26.39 20.02
N GLU A 246 5.48 26.77 19.52
CA GLU A 246 5.14 28.16 19.21
C GLU A 246 5.27 29.05 20.45
N ARG A 247 4.72 28.62 21.59
CA ARG A 247 4.80 29.36 22.86
C ARG A 247 6.23 29.48 23.38
N ILE A 248 7.06 28.45 23.19
CA ILE A 248 8.49 28.51 23.51
C ILE A 248 9.19 29.53 22.62
N ASN A 249 8.87 29.57 21.33
CA ASN A 249 9.44 30.52 20.38
C ASN A 249 9.02 31.97 20.70
N GLU A 250 7.77 32.20 21.10
CA GLU A 250 7.32 33.50 21.61
C GLU A 250 8.15 33.95 22.81
N MET A 251 8.38 33.07 23.78
CA MET A 251 9.19 33.38 24.98
C MET A 251 10.67 33.65 24.63
N LYS A 252 11.24 32.95 23.64
CA LYS A 252 12.61 33.22 23.15
C LYS A 252 12.76 34.60 22.50
N GLY A 253 11.68 35.18 21.97
CA GLY A 253 11.65 36.52 21.37
C GLY A 253 11.59 37.68 22.36
N VAL A 254 11.25 37.41 23.63
CA VAL A 254 11.16 38.44 24.68
C VAL A 254 12.53 38.63 25.33
N SER A 255 13.29 39.63 24.86
CA SER A 255 14.53 40.06 25.51
C SER A 255 14.29 41.32 26.35
N ASP A 256 13.98 41.15 27.62
CA ASP A 256 13.80 42.27 28.53
C ASP A 256 15.12 42.67 29.20
N ALA A 257 15.40 43.97 29.19
CA ALA A 257 16.52 44.54 29.93
C ALA A 257 16.11 44.72 31.39
N VAL A 258 16.69 43.92 32.28
CA VAL A 258 16.43 43.99 33.71
C VAL A 258 17.44 44.95 34.35
N LYS A 259 16.95 46.07 34.90
CA LYS A 259 17.77 46.99 35.70
C LYS A 259 17.99 46.41 37.11
N CYS A 260 19.25 46.17 37.46
CA CYS A 260 19.64 45.85 38.83
C CYS A 260 19.62 47.11 39.70
N ARG A 261 19.39 46.94 41.02
CA ARG A 261 19.46 48.03 42.01
C ARG A 261 20.82 48.74 42.06
N CYS A 262 21.89 48.13 41.54
CA CYS A 262 23.20 48.75 41.40
C CYS A 262 23.32 49.70 40.19
N GLY A 263 22.28 49.82 39.35
CA GLY A 263 22.25 50.68 38.17
C GLY A 263 22.70 50.02 36.87
N LEU A 264 23.17 48.77 36.91
CA LEU A 264 23.55 47.99 35.73
C LEU A 264 22.31 47.33 35.09
N GLU A 265 22.23 47.38 33.75
CA GLU A 265 21.22 46.69 32.95
C GLU A 265 21.75 45.36 32.43
N TYR A 266 20.97 44.29 32.61
CA TYR A 266 21.27 42.97 32.12
C TYR A 266 20.24 42.57 31.07
N LYS A 267 20.69 42.19 29.88
CA LYS A 267 19.82 41.62 28.85
C LYS A 267 19.61 40.14 29.18
N VAL A 268 18.39 39.76 29.52
CA VAL A 268 18.04 38.36 29.78
C VAL A 268 17.51 37.77 28.48
N GLU A 269 18.20 36.76 27.95
CA GLU A 269 17.76 35.99 26.79
C GLU A 269 17.52 34.55 27.24
N LEU A 270 16.36 33.98 26.89
CA LEU A 270 16.11 32.55 27.09
C LEU A 270 16.88 31.79 26.02
N GLY A 271 17.93 31.07 26.43
CA GLY A 271 18.82 30.33 25.55
C GLY A 271 18.05 29.45 24.55
N GLY A 272 18.22 29.75 23.27
CA GLY A 272 17.63 29.01 22.16
C GLY A 272 18.41 27.74 21.85
N GLU A 273 18.50 26.78 22.77
CA GLU A 273 18.78 25.41 22.36
C GLU A 273 17.47 24.83 21.81
N ALA A 274 17.48 24.45 20.53
CA ALA A 274 16.41 23.67 19.93
C ALA A 274 16.42 22.31 20.63
N MET A 275 15.33 21.97 21.32
CA MET A 275 15.11 20.58 21.71
C MET A 275 14.71 19.84 20.43
N ASP A 276 15.68 19.22 19.77
CA ASP A 276 15.42 18.18 18.77
C ASP A 276 14.70 17.02 19.49
N LEU A 277 13.37 17.03 19.43
CA LEU A 277 12.55 15.89 19.84
C LEU A 277 12.60 14.86 18.71
N SER A 278 13.62 13.98 18.77
CA SER A 278 13.72 12.75 17.97
C SER A 278 12.69 11.71 18.42
#